data_AF-A0A7Y6LAY6-F1
#
_entry.id   AF-A0A7Y6LAY6-F1
#
_cell.length_a   1.000
_cell.length_b   1.000
_cell.length_c   1.000
_cell.angle_alpha   90.00
_cell.angle_beta   90.00
_cell.angle_gamma   90.00
#
_symmetry.space_group_name_H-M   'P 1'
#
loop_
_entity.id
_entity.type
_entity.pdbx_description
1 polymer ?
#
loop_
_entity_poly.entity_id
_entity_poly.type
_entity_poly.pdbx_seq_one_letter_code
_entity_poly.pdbx_strand_id
1 'polypeptide(L)'
;GAPIVPCSIVGAEEIYPMIGNAKTLARLLGFPYFPLTPTFPWLGPLGAIPLPTKWTIQFGEPIPTDGYPPEAAEDPMLMFNLTDQVREQIQHTLYKLLVQRRSVFF
;
A
#
# COMPACT_ATOMS: atom_id res chain seq x y z
N GLY A 1 -25.50 -2.72 4.99
CA GLY A 1 -24.03 -2.63 4.93
C GLY A 1 -23.57 -2.24 3.53
N ALA A 2 -22.27 -2.01 3.36
CA ALA A 2 -21.62 -1.89 2.05
C ALA A 2 -20.52 -2.97 1.95
N PRO A 3 -20.35 -3.65 0.81
CA PRO A 3 -19.41 -4.76 0.70
C PRO A 3 -17.96 -4.27 0.89
N ILE A 4 -17.14 -5.10 1.53
CA ILE A 4 -15.72 -4.84 1.69
C ILE A 4 -15.01 -5.43 0.47
N VAL A 5 -14.24 -4.63 -0.26
CA VAL A 5 -13.45 -5.09 -1.42
C VAL A 5 -11.97 -5.12 -1.04
N PRO A 6 -11.36 -6.30 -0.88
CA PRO A 6 -9.93 -6.42 -0.63
C PRO A 6 -9.12 -5.86 -1.80
N CYS A 7 -8.10 -5.04 -1.52
CA CYS A 7 -7.25 -4.44 -2.55
C CYS A 7 -5.77 -4.72 -2.24
N SER A 8 -5.09 -5.39 -3.17
CA SER A 8 -3.66 -5.70 -3.08
C SER A 8 -2.89 -4.84 -4.08
N ILE A 9 -1.83 -4.17 -3.63
CA ILE A 9 -1.00 -3.28 -4.43
C ILE A 9 0.45 -3.74 -4.30
N VAL A 10 1.16 -3.89 -5.43
CA VAL A 10 2.58 -4.28 -5.48
C VAL A 10 3.35 -3.33 -6.42
N GLY A 11 4.53 -2.88 -6.00
CA GLY A 11 5.47 -2.06 -6.80
C GLY A 11 5.26 -0.54 -6.68
N ALA A 12 4.27 -0.10 -5.91
CA ALA A 12 4.05 1.32 -5.62
C ALA A 12 5.11 1.88 -4.67
N GLU A 13 5.62 1.03 -3.77
CA GLU A 13 6.66 1.31 -2.80
C GLU A 13 8.05 1.54 -3.41
N GLU A 14 8.23 1.21 -4.68
CA GLU A 14 9.54 1.22 -5.35
C GLU A 14 9.78 2.47 -6.20
N ILE A 15 8.74 3.29 -6.43
CA ILE A 15 8.80 4.50 -7.28
C ILE A 15 9.83 5.51 -6.77
N TYR A 16 9.99 5.59 -5.44
CA TYR A 16 11.04 6.30 -4.76
C TYR A 16 11.62 5.41 -3.67
N PRO A 17 12.80 4.79 -3.88
CA PRO A 17 13.53 4.15 -2.80
C PRO A 17 14.02 5.25 -1.84
N MET A 18 13.14 5.64 -0.91
CA MET A 18 13.48 6.62 0.11
C MET A 18 14.36 5.94 1.16
N ILE A 19 15.62 6.37 1.25
CA ILE A 19 16.56 5.95 2.29
C ILE A 19 16.15 6.57 3.63
N GLY A 20 15.56 7.76 3.60
CA GLY A 20 15.08 8.43 4.80
C GLY A 20 14.27 9.68 4.49
N ASN A 21 13.72 10.26 5.56
CA ASN A 21 12.98 11.53 5.49
C ASN A 21 13.67 12.55 6.42
N ALA A 22 14.20 13.64 5.86
CA ALA A 22 14.82 14.71 6.62
C ALA A 22 13.75 15.65 7.23
N LYS A 23 13.10 15.19 8.30
CA LYS A 23 11.97 15.90 8.94
C LYS A 23 12.29 17.34 9.34
N THR A 24 13.52 17.63 9.77
CA THR A 24 13.94 19.00 10.13
C THR A 24 13.96 19.93 8.93
N LEU A 25 14.50 19.45 7.79
CA LEU A 25 14.52 20.20 6.55
C LEU A 25 13.12 20.37 5.97
N ALA A 26 12.28 19.32 6.07
CA ALA A 26 10.88 19.37 5.66
C ALA A 26 10.12 20.49 6.39
N ARG A 27 10.27 20.58 7.73
CA ARG A 27 9.65 21.62 8.54
C ARG A 27 10.15 23.02 8.21
N LEU A 28 11.46 23.19 7.97
CA LEU A 28 12.04 24.48 7.59
C LEU A 28 11.53 24.97 6.22
N LEU A 29 11.29 24.05 5.29
CA LEU A 29 10.80 24.36 3.94
C LEU A 29 9.28 24.33 3.81
N GLY A 30 8.54 24.01 4.88
CA GLY A 30 7.08 23.91 4.87
C GLY A 30 6.52 22.69 4.13
N PHE A 31 7.33 21.66 3.90
CA PHE A 31 6.91 20.43 3.23
C PHE A 31 6.47 19.34 4.23
N PRO A 32 5.51 18.46 3.86
CA PRO A 32 5.07 17.35 4.71
C PRO A 32 6.15 16.29 4.94
N TYR A 33 7.09 16.16 4.00
CA TYR A 33 8.28 15.33 4.10
C TYR A 33 9.38 15.91 3.20
N PHE A 34 10.63 15.55 3.50
CA PHE A 34 11.76 15.88 2.63
C PHE A 34 12.46 14.57 2.26
N PRO A 35 12.34 14.11 1.01
CA PRO A 35 12.86 12.82 0.61
C PRO A 35 14.38 12.83 0.65
N LEU A 36 14.99 11.76 1.15
CA LEU A 36 16.39 11.44 0.91
C LEU A 36 16.42 10.15 0.11
N THR A 37 16.90 10.23 -1.13
CA THR A 37 17.02 9.08 -2.04
C THR A 37 18.52 8.88 -2.35
N PRO A 38 18.92 7.77 -3.01
CA PRO A 38 20.31 7.60 -3.41
C PRO A 38 20.84 8.75 -4.30
N THR A 39 19.95 9.40 -5.04
CA THR A 39 20.26 10.42 -6.05
C THR A 39 19.95 11.85 -5.60
N PHE A 40 18.99 12.02 -4.68
CA PHE A 40 18.60 13.32 -4.12
C PHE A 40 19.10 13.45 -2.67
N PRO A 41 19.79 14.55 -2.32
CA PRO A 41 19.81 15.85 -3.03
C PRO A 41 20.99 16.07 -4.00
N TRP A 42 21.93 15.13 -4.12
CA TRP A 42 23.18 15.33 -4.86
C TRP A 42 23.01 15.73 -6.34
N LEU A 43 22.03 15.16 -7.03
CA LEU A 43 21.72 15.50 -8.43
C LEU A 43 20.70 16.66 -8.56
N GLY A 44 20.40 17.35 -7.47
CA GLY A 44 19.36 18.39 -7.44
C GLY A 44 17.99 17.84 -7.85
N PRO A 45 17.13 18.64 -8.52
CA PRO A 45 15.80 18.21 -8.96
C PRO A 45 15.78 16.94 -9.82
N LEU A 46 16.86 16.67 -10.58
CA LEU A 46 16.97 15.44 -11.39
C LEU A 46 17.07 14.17 -10.52
N GLY A 47 17.64 14.29 -9.32
CA GLY A 47 17.69 13.18 -8.35
C GLY A 47 16.33 12.84 -7.75
N ALA A 48 15.34 13.74 -7.89
CA ALA A 48 13.96 13.52 -7.49
C ALA A 48 13.09 12.94 -8.63
N ILE A 49 13.67 12.50 -9.75
CA ILE A 49 12.92 11.79 -10.78
C ILE A 49 12.64 10.36 -10.28
N PRO A 50 11.37 9.91 -10.29
CA PRO A 50 11.02 8.56 -9.85
C PRO A 50 11.57 7.52 -10.82
N LEU A 51 11.95 6.36 -10.29
CA LEU A 51 12.34 5.24 -11.13
C LEU A 51 11.11 4.65 -11.84
N PRO A 52 11.24 4.13 -13.08
CA PRO A 52 10.15 3.43 -13.74
C PRO A 52 9.87 2.14 -12.97
N THR A 53 8.71 2.06 -12.30
CA THR A 53 8.28 0.85 -11.58
C THR A 53 6.94 0.35 -12.11
N LYS A 54 6.80 -0.99 -12.17
CA LYS A 54 5.55 -1.62 -12.59
C LYS A 54 4.60 -1.72 -11.40
N TRP A 55 3.47 -1.02 -11.48
CA TRP A 55 2.42 -1.08 -10.46
C TRP A 55 1.40 -2.12 -10.87
N THR A 56 1.07 -3.02 -9.95
CA THR A 56 -0.05 -3.95 -10.13
C THR A 56 -1.03 -3.76 -8.99
N ILE A 57 -2.28 -3.49 -9.33
CA ILE A 57 -3.39 -3.35 -8.39
C ILE A 57 -4.37 -4.48 -8.71
N GLN A 58 -4.68 -5.30 -7.71
CA GLN A 58 -5.68 -6.35 -7.84
C GLN A 58 -6.78 -6.17 -6.82
N PHE A 59 -8.01 -6.11 -7.33
CA PHE A 59 -9.23 -6.12 -6.53
C PHE A 59 -9.69 -7.56 -6.35
N GLY A 60 -9.93 -7.94 -5.11
CA GLY A 60 -10.50 -9.24 -4.74
C GLY A 60 -12.01 -9.29 -4.90
N GLU A 61 -12.57 -10.48 -4.69
CA GLU A 61 -14.02 -10.67 -4.60
C GLU A 61 -14.61 -9.86 -3.44
N PRO A 62 -15.72 -9.14 -3.65
CA PRO A 62 -16.39 -8.38 -2.59
C PRO A 62 -16.92 -9.30 -1.48
N ILE A 63 -16.63 -8.95 -0.23
CA ILE A 63 -17.17 -9.61 0.96
C ILE A 63 -18.47 -8.89 1.37
N PRO A 64 -19.63 -9.55 1.26
CA PRO A 64 -20.91 -8.92 1.58
C PRO A 64 -21.03 -8.65 3.09
N THR A 65 -21.59 -7.50 3.44
CA THR A 65 -21.85 -7.08 4.83
C THR A 65 -23.30 -6.65 5.05
N ASP A 66 -24.15 -6.84 4.05
CA ASP A 66 -25.58 -6.50 4.05
C ASP A 66 -26.42 -7.46 4.90
N GLY A 67 -25.96 -8.69 5.11
CA GLY A 67 -26.60 -9.69 5.98
C GLY A 67 -26.38 -9.51 7.48
N TYR A 68 -25.56 -8.55 7.92
CA TYR A 68 -25.27 -8.34 9.34
C TYR A 68 -26.24 -7.33 10.00
N PRO A 69 -26.71 -7.59 11.23
CA PRO A 69 -27.49 -6.62 11.98
C PRO A 69 -26.64 -5.38 12.33
N PRO A 70 -27.25 -4.21 12.60
CA PRO A 70 -26.50 -2.98 12.94
C PRO A 70 -25.56 -3.13 14.13
N GLU A 71 -25.93 -3.96 15.12
CA GLU A 71 -25.16 -4.23 16.34
C GLU A 71 -23.99 -5.19 16.12
N ALA A 72 -23.89 -5.80 14.93
CA ALA A 72 -22.85 -6.77 14.59
C ALA A 72 -21.43 -6.19 14.66
N ALA A 73 -21.29 -4.86 14.48
CA ALA A 73 -20.02 -4.17 14.64
C ALA A 73 -19.49 -4.19 16.09
N GLU A 74 -20.37 -4.43 17.07
CA GLU A 74 -19.99 -4.53 18.49
C GLU A 74 -19.60 -5.95 18.89
N ASP A 75 -19.88 -6.96 18.06
CA ASP A 75 -19.46 -8.35 18.30
C ASP A 75 -17.96 -8.50 17.98
N PRO A 76 -17.10 -8.69 19.01
CA PRO A 76 -15.66 -8.78 18.80
C PRO A 76 -15.28 -10.03 18.00
N MET A 77 -16.02 -11.13 18.13
CA MET A 77 -15.73 -12.39 17.46
C MET A 77 -16.04 -12.29 15.97
N LEU A 78 -17.17 -11.65 15.62
CA LEU A 78 -17.51 -11.39 14.23
C LEU A 78 -16.49 -10.46 13.56
N MET A 79 -16.15 -9.35 14.23
CA MET A 79 -15.16 -8.39 13.71
C MET A 79 -13.78 -9.04 13.54
N PHE A 80 -13.38 -9.91 14.47
CA PHE A 80 -12.15 -10.67 14.37
C PHE A 80 -12.16 -11.59 13.14
N ASN A 81 -13.21 -12.39 12.98
CA ASN A 81 -13.34 -13.31 11.83
C ASN A 81 -13.37 -12.57 10.50
N LEU A 82 -14.11 -11.47 10.39
CA LEU A 82 -14.17 -10.66 9.17
C LEU A 82 -12.81 -10.03 8.84
N THR A 83 -12.10 -9.54 9.86
CA THR A 83 -10.75 -8.99 9.69
C THR A 83 -9.75 -10.06 9.25
N ASP A 84 -9.85 -11.27 9.80
CA ASP A 84 -8.98 -12.39 9.44
C ASP A 84 -9.23 -12.85 8.00
N GLN A 85 -10.51 -12.96 7.60
CA GLN A 85 -10.90 -13.27 6.21
C GLN A 85 -10.34 -12.24 5.21
N VAL A 86 -10.50 -10.94 5.49
CA VAL A 86 -9.94 -9.87 4.64
C VAL A 86 -8.42 -9.99 4.57
N ARG A 87 -7.76 -10.23 5.71
CA ARG A 87 -6.31 -10.38 5.77
C ARG A 87 -5.84 -11.56 4.93
N GLU A 88 -6.45 -12.73 5.07
CA GLU A 88 -6.09 -13.93 4.33
C GLU A 88 -6.23 -13.72 2.81
N GLN A 89 -7.33 -13.10 2.38
CA GLN A 89 -7.56 -12.83 0.96
C GLN A 89 -6.55 -11.85 0.36
N ILE A 90 -6.18 -10.80 1.12
CA ILE A 90 -5.12 -9.88 0.72
C ILE A 90 -3.77 -10.60 0.64
N GLN A 91 -3.43 -11.43 1.65
CA GLN A 91 -2.16 -12.14 1.70
C GLN A 91 -2.02 -13.15 0.56
N HIS A 92 -3.06 -13.93 0.29
CA HIS A 92 -3.07 -14.88 -0.83
C HIS A 92 -2.90 -14.14 -2.17
N THR A 93 -3.61 -13.02 -2.36
CA THR A 93 -3.54 -12.22 -3.58
C THR A 93 -2.17 -11.57 -3.74
N LEU A 94 -1.61 -10.99 -2.67
CA LEU A 94 -0.26 -10.44 -2.65
C LEU A 94 0.78 -11.51 -3.00
N TYR A 95 0.69 -12.71 -2.40
CA TYR A 95 1.62 -13.79 -2.70
C TYR A 95 1.56 -14.20 -4.18
N LYS A 96 0.35 -14.32 -4.74
CA LYS A 96 0.15 -14.60 -6.17
C LYS A 96 0.79 -13.53 -7.05
N LEU A 97 0.58 -12.25 -6.73
CA LEU A 97 1.16 -11.13 -7.46
C LEU A 97 2.69 -11.10 -7.38
N LEU A 98 3.24 -11.39 -6.19
CA LEU A 98 4.69 -11.47 -5.97
C LEU A 98 5.32 -12.60 -6.78
N VAL A 99 4.70 -13.79 -6.83
CA VAL A 99 5.20 -14.94 -7.61
C VAL A 99 5.12 -14.69 -9.11
N GLN A 100 4.09 -13.99 -9.59
CA GLN A 100 3.95 -13.64 -11.01
C GLN A 100 4.98 -12.61 -11.47
N ARG A 101 5.63 -11.92 -10.53
CA ARG A 101 6.57 -10.85 -10.84
C ARG A 101 7.90 -11.41 -11.34
N ARG A 102 8.19 -11.15 -12.62
CA ARG A 102 9.47 -11.53 -13.25
C ARG A 102 10.63 -10.60 -12.91
N SER A 103 10.33 -9.34 -12.58
CA SER A 103 11.33 -8.29 -12.37
C SER A 103 10.70 -7.05 -11.74
N VAL A 104 11.54 -6.32 -11.02
CA VAL A 104 11.20 -5.06 -10.35
C VAL A 104 11.12 -3.90 -11.35
N PHE A 105 11.97 -3.97 -12.37
CA PHE A 105 12.18 -2.90 -13.33
C PHE A 105 11.60 -3.18 -14.72
N PHE A 106 11.53 -4.44 -15.19
CA PHE A 106 10.90 -4.85 -16.46
C PHE A 106 10.65 -6.36 -16.53
#